data_AF-A0A5K1CGF3-F1
#
_entry.id   AF-A0A5K1CGF3-F1
#
_cell.length_a   1.000
_cell.length_b   1.000
_cell.length_c   1.000
_cell.angle_alpha   90.00
_cell.angle_beta   90.00
_cell.angle_gamma   90.00
#
_symmetry.space_group_name_H-M   'P 1'
#
loop_
_entity.id
_entity.type
_entity.pdbx_description
1 polymer ?
#
loop_
_entity_poly.entity_id
_entity_poly.type
_entity_poly.pdbx_seq_one_letter_code
_entity_poly.pdbx_strand_id
1 'polypeptide(L)' 'VLNAAWDVNIQVASENALPCYDRDGYNKILENAKPLNNPDRRHLSAFTYLRLGPALMERHNFLEFERFVKRMH' A
#
# COMPACT_ATOMS: atom_id res chain seq x y z
N VAL A 1 -5.18 -12.98 -7.84
CA VAL A 1 -6.41 -12.20 -7.57
C VAL A 1 -6.41 -10.88 -8.33
N LEU A 2 -5.48 -9.95 -8.07
CA LEU A 2 -5.46 -8.63 -8.74
C LEU A 2 -5.46 -8.71 -10.27
N ASN A 3 -4.58 -9.53 -10.85
CA ASN A 3 -4.51 -9.69 -12.32
C ASN A 3 -5.84 -10.12 -12.94
N ALA A 4 -6.53 -11.09 -12.35
CA ALA A 4 -7.80 -11.58 -12.87
C ALA A 4 -8.89 -10.48 -12.88
N ALA A 5 -8.90 -9.60 -11.87
CA ALA A 5 -9.82 -8.45 -11.83
C ALA A 5 -9.44 -7.39 -12.88
N TRP A 6 -8.15 -7.09 -13.02
CA TRP A 6 -7.66 -6.15 -14.01
C TRP A 6 -7.86 -6.64 -15.46
N ASP A 7 -7.74 -7.94 -15.72
CA ASP A 7 -7.98 -8.55 -17.04
C ASP A 7 -9.43 -8.33 -17.51
N VAL A 8 -10.37 -8.10 -16.58
CA VAL A 8 -11.77 -7.77 -16.85
C VAL A 8 -12.13 -6.32 -16.50
N ASN A 9 -11.14 -5.43 -16.42
CA ASN A 9 -11.28 -3.98 -16.18
C ASN A 9 -11.98 -3.59 -14.86
N ILE A 10 -11.88 -4.42 -13.83
CA ILE A 10 -12.41 -4.10 -12.50
C ILE A 10 -11.38 -3.30 -11.70
N GLN A 11 -11.83 -2.22 -11.05
CA GLN A 11 -11.04 -1.46 -10.09
C GLN A 11 -10.83 -2.26 -8.81
N VAL A 12 -9.60 -2.24 -8.27
CA VAL A 12 -9.25 -3.03 -7.09
C VAL A 12 -8.69 -2.13 -6.00
N ALA A 13 -9.16 -2.33 -4.77
CA ALA A 13 -8.60 -1.76 -3.56
C ALA A 13 -8.02 -2.86 -2.67
N SER A 14 -7.12 -2.53 -1.76
CA SER A 14 -6.48 -3.50 -0.86
C SER A 14 -6.22 -2.91 0.53
N GLU A 15 -5.76 -3.77 1.44
CA GLU A 15 -5.32 -3.44 2.79
C GLU A 15 -4.11 -4.31 3.18
N ASN A 16 -3.46 -4.01 4.31
CA ASN A 16 -2.45 -4.88 4.91
C ASN A 16 -3.13 -5.91 5.83
N ALA A 17 -2.74 -7.19 5.71
CA ALA A 17 -3.30 -8.26 6.54
C ALA A 17 -2.77 -8.27 7.99
N LEU A 18 -1.55 -7.81 8.20
CA LEU A 18 -0.89 -7.72 9.50
C LEU A 18 -0.32 -6.31 9.70
N PRO A 19 -0.20 -5.82 10.95
CA PRO A 19 0.45 -4.53 11.21
C PRO A 19 1.91 -4.53 10.71
N CYS A 20 2.32 -3.47 10.01
CA CYS A 20 3.71 -3.22 9.65
C CYS A 20 4.04 -1.73 9.83
N TYR A 21 5.19 -1.43 10.42
CA TYR A 21 5.61 -0.06 10.72
C TYR A 21 6.98 0.30 10.15
N ASP A 22 7.62 -0.67 9.49
CA ASP A 22 8.95 -0.54 8.93
C ASP A 22 8.93 -0.26 7.43
N ARG A 23 10.09 0.17 6.95
CA ARG A 23 10.29 0.53 5.54
C ARG A 23 10.05 -0.65 4.61
N ASP A 24 10.44 -1.85 4.99
CA ASP A 24 10.34 -3.04 4.15
C ASP A 24 8.89 -3.50 3.97
N GLY A 25 8.08 -3.46 5.03
CA GLY A 25 6.65 -3.68 4.95
C GLY A 25 5.96 -2.67 4.03
N TYR A 26 6.25 -1.38 4.19
CA TYR A 26 5.69 -0.35 3.32
C TYR A 26 6.15 -0.46 1.85
N ASN A 27 7.41 -0.83 1.60
CA ASN A 27 7.90 -1.08 0.24
C ASN A 27 7.12 -2.20 -0.44
N LYS A 28 6.86 -3.30 0.28
CA LYS A 28 6.09 -4.42 -0.25
C LYS A 28 4.65 -4.03 -0.57
N ILE A 29 4.04 -3.14 0.22
CA ILE A 29 2.73 -2.58 -0.10
C ILE A 29 2.80 -1.75 -1.38
N LEU A 30 3.77 -0.85 -1.50
CA LEU A 30 3.95 0.01 -2.68
C LEU A 30 4.19 -0.78 -3.97
N GLU A 31 4.98 -1.85 -3.91
CA GLU A 31 5.23 -2.74 -5.05
C GLU A 31 3.95 -3.36 -5.59
N ASN A 32 3.01 -3.75 -4.71
CA ASN A 32 1.72 -4.31 -5.11
C ASN A 32 0.72 -3.22 -5.51
N ALA A 33 0.78 -2.04 -4.89
CA ALA A 33 -0.17 -0.97 -5.10
C ALA A 33 0.09 -0.17 -6.39
N LYS A 34 1.35 0.20 -6.64
CA LYS A 34 1.78 1.05 -7.74
C LYS A 34 3.19 0.63 -8.17
N PRO A 35 3.33 -0.47 -8.93
CA PRO A 35 4.63 -0.96 -9.37
C PRO A 35 5.39 0.13 -10.15
N LEU A 36 6.68 0.31 -9.87
CA LEU A 36 7.52 1.33 -10.54
C LEU A 36 7.65 1.08 -12.04
N ASN A 37 7.77 -0.18 -12.45
CA ASN A 37 7.85 -0.59 -13.84
C ASN A 37 6.54 -1.28 -14.25
N ASN A 38 5.56 -0.47 -14.64
CA ASN A 38 4.19 -0.93 -14.86
C ASN A 38 3.75 -0.69 -16.31
N PRO A 39 4.19 -1.55 -17.26
CA PRO A 39 3.81 -1.43 -18.67
C PRO A 39 2.29 -1.54 -18.86
N ASP A 40 1.63 -2.32 -18.01
CA ASP A 40 0.18 -2.58 -18.08
C ASP A 40 -0.66 -1.48 -17.40
N ARG A 41 -0.01 -0.48 -16.78
CA ARG A 41 -0.65 0.60 -15.98
C ARG A 41 -1.60 0.11 -14.89
N ARG A 42 -1.42 -1.13 -14.42
CA ARG A 42 -2.24 -1.78 -13.39
C ARG A 42 -1.86 -1.27 -12.00
N HIS A 43 -2.77 -0.58 -11.33
CA HIS A 43 -2.54 -0.06 -10.00
C HIS A 43 -3.81 -0.18 -9.16
N LEU A 44 -3.65 -0.21 -7.84
CA LEU A 44 -4.78 -0.17 -6.93
C LEU A 44 -5.45 1.20 -7.00
N SER A 45 -6.78 1.20 -7.00
CA SER A 45 -7.59 2.42 -6.95
C SER A 45 -7.61 3.04 -5.56
N ALA A 46 -7.43 2.23 -4.51
CA ALA A 46 -7.32 2.69 -3.13
C ALA A 46 -6.56 1.68 -2.26
N PHE A 47 -6.00 2.16 -1.15
CA PHE A 47 -5.41 1.32 -0.11
C PHE A 47 -5.91 1.76 1.26
N THR A 48 -6.34 0.82 2.09
CA THR A 48 -6.75 1.06 3.47
C THR A 48 -5.70 0.48 4.42
N TYR A 49 -5.10 1.33 5.25
CA TYR A 49 -4.11 0.87 6.23
C TYR A 49 -4.81 0.44 7.53
N LEU A 50 -4.53 -0.79 7.97
CA LEU A 50 -5.10 -1.43 9.14
C LEU A 50 -4.05 -1.47 10.28
N ARG A 51 -4.19 -0.72 11.36
CA ARG A 51 -5.19 0.31 11.68
C ARG A 51 -4.55 1.46 12.47
N LEU A 52 -5.26 2.58 12.56
CA LEU A 52 -4.91 3.64 13.52
C LEU A 52 -4.88 3.07 14.95
N GLY A 53 -3.81 3.35 15.67
CA GLY A 53 -3.63 2.94 17.06
C GLY A 53 -2.36 3.55 17.67
N PRO A 54 -2.12 3.36 18.97
CA PRO A 54 -1.00 3.97 19.68
C PRO A 54 0.36 3.65 19.03
N ALA A 55 0.57 2.41 18.60
CA ALA A 55 1.80 1.98 17.93
C ALA A 55 2.08 2.78 16.64
N LEU A 56 1.05 3.05 15.83
CA LEU A 56 1.21 3.87 14.61
C LEU A 56 1.59 5.32 14.95
N MET A 57 1.09 5.83 16.07
CA MET A 57 1.32 7.21 16.52
C MET A 57 2.68 7.40 17.22
N GLU A 58 3.45 6.34 17.44
CA GLU A 58 4.83 6.47 17.91
C GLU A 58 5.66 7.23 16.87
N ARG A 59 6.53 8.14 17.34
CA ARG A 59 7.25 9.09 16.48
C ARG A 59 7.95 8.44 15.30
N HIS A 60 8.64 7.31 15.52
CA HIS A 60 9.36 6.62 14.45
C HIS A 60 8.39 6.00 13.42
N ASN A 61 7.38 5.28 13.90
CA ASN A 61 6.40 4.60 13.05
C ASN A 61 5.57 5.60 12.24
N PHE A 62 5.21 6.74 12.83
CA PHE A 62 4.48 7.79 12.15
C PHE A 62 5.31 8.47 11.06
N LEU A 63 6.62 8.64 11.26
CA LEU A 63 7.53 9.17 10.23
C LEU A 63 7.66 8.21 9.04
N GLU A 64 7.77 6.91 9.28
CA GLU A 64 7.78 5.92 8.18
C GLU A 64 6.41 5.84 7.49
N PHE A 65 5.31 5.95 8.23
CA PHE A 65 3.97 6.02 7.67
C PHE A 65 3.78 7.25 6.77
N GLU A 66 4.27 8.43 7.19
CA GLU A 66 4.24 9.65 6.38
C GLU A 66 4.98 9.46 5.05
N ARG A 67 6.17 8.84 5.09
CA ARG A 67 6.96 8.52 3.88
C ARG A 67 6.23 7.53 2.98
N PHE A 68 5.56 6.54 3.56
CA PHE A 68 4.73 5.59 2.83
C PHE A 68 3.58 6.31 2.11
N VAL A 69 2.81 7.16 2.81
CA VAL A 69 1.72 7.94 2.23
C VAL A 69 2.22 8.83 1.09
N LYS A 70 3.35 9.53 1.29
CA LYS A 70 3.98 10.36 0.24
C LYS A 70 4.39 9.59 -1.01
N ARG A 71 4.68 8.29 -0.91
CA ARG A 71 5.05 7.44 -2.06
C ARG A 71 3.86 6.76 -2.72
N MET A 72 2.75 6.61 -1.99
CA MET A 72 1.49 6.09 -2.54
C MET A 72 0.84 7.10 -3.49
N HIS A 73 0.90 8.40 -3.16
CA HIS A 73 0.44 9.50 -4.00
C HIS A 73 1.44 9.80 -5.12
#